data_AF-A0A3D4B8F7-F1
#
_entry.id   AF-A0A3D4B8F7-F1
#
_cell.length_a   1.000
_cell.length_b   1.000
_cell.length_c   1.000
_cell.angle_alpha   90.00
_cell.angle_beta   90.00
_cell.angle_gamma   90.00
#
_symmetry.space_group_name_H-M   'P 1'
#
loop_
_entity.id
_entity.type
_entity.pdbx_description
1 polymer ?
#
loop_
_entity_poly.entity_id
_entity_poly.type
_entity_poly.pdbx_seq_one_letter_code
_entity_poly.pdbx_strand_id
1 'polypeptide(L)'
;MSSSKTVKCLLFVCAVLLPAGCAIESEGPETMGAVSAGNPITGEGLPNPAPNVTVNWGTLPDGRAWGSTAGIDIDPIDGHIWAYERCGAGNFGAGVPINCDNNPVDPIFKFDRNTGEVLANFGGGVMVTPHGIHVDTQGNVWVTDFAGNVEETKGHQVHKFSPDGELLMSLGTAGQPGSGP
;
A
#
# COMPACT_ATOMS: atom_id res chain seq x y z
N MET A 1 -31.47 -45.43 -8.84
CA MET A 1 -32.68 -45.28 -9.68
C MET A 1 -32.28 -44.64 -10.98
N SER A 2 -32.60 -45.33 -12.07
CA SER A 2 -32.13 -45.12 -13.44
C SER A 2 -33.19 -44.37 -14.25
N SER A 3 -32.76 -43.47 -15.13
CA SER A 3 -33.44 -43.06 -16.38
C SER A 3 -32.38 -42.33 -17.22
N SER A 4 -31.79 -42.82 -18.32
CA SER A 4 -32.30 -43.42 -19.56
C SER A 4 -33.37 -42.52 -20.18
N LYS A 5 -33.33 -42.01 -21.43
CA LYS A 5 -32.57 -42.21 -22.69
C LYS A 5 -32.61 -40.84 -23.42
N THR A 6 -31.76 -40.47 -24.38
CA THR A 6 -31.85 -40.93 -25.78
C THR A 6 -30.77 -40.22 -26.60
N VAL A 7 -30.03 -41.01 -27.38
CA VAL A 7 -29.07 -40.60 -28.42
C VAL A 7 -29.83 -40.16 -29.67
N LYS A 8 -29.42 -39.05 -30.31
CA LYS A 8 -29.60 -38.85 -31.76
C LYS A 8 -28.30 -38.34 -32.37
N CYS A 9 -27.62 -39.28 -33.00
CA CYS A 9 -26.58 -39.12 -34.01
C CYS A 9 -27.24 -38.80 -35.37
N LEU A 10 -26.42 -38.45 -36.38
CA LEU A 10 -26.69 -38.28 -37.83
C LEU A 10 -27.14 -36.86 -38.25
N LEU A 11 -26.53 -36.17 -39.23
CA LEU A 11 -25.73 -36.58 -40.39
C LEU A 11 -24.72 -35.50 -40.82
N PHE A 12 -23.56 -35.99 -41.27
CA PHE A 12 -22.65 -35.31 -42.20
C PHE A 12 -23.36 -35.11 -43.55
N VAL A 13 -23.30 -33.89 -44.10
CA VAL A 13 -23.46 -33.68 -45.54
C VAL A 13 -22.26 -32.87 -46.04
N CYS A 14 -21.41 -33.58 -46.77
CA CYS A 14 -20.35 -33.05 -47.59
C CYS A 14 -21.01 -32.52 -48.88
N ALA A 15 -20.83 -31.25 -49.21
CA ALA A 15 -21.22 -30.71 -50.51
C ALA A 15 -20.03 -29.97 -51.14
N VAL A 16 -19.76 -30.37 -52.37
CA VAL A 16 -18.58 -30.11 -53.20
C VAL A 16 -18.58 -28.68 -53.76
N LEU A 17 -17.36 -28.14 -53.92
CA LEU A 17 -16.99 -26.85 -54.47
C LEU A 17 -17.58 -26.50 -55.84
N LEU A 18 -17.95 -25.22 -56.00
CA LEU A 18 -17.99 -24.48 -57.26
C LEU A 18 -17.28 -23.12 -57.02
N PRO A 19 -16.30 -22.71 -57.86
CA PRO A 19 -15.55 -21.47 -57.63
C PRO A 19 -16.32 -20.29 -58.23
N ALA A 20 -17.08 -19.58 -57.39
CA ALA A 20 -17.53 -18.24 -57.73
C ALA A 20 -16.44 -17.26 -57.28
N GLY A 21 -15.66 -16.75 -58.24
CA GLY A 21 -14.73 -15.67 -58.01
C GLY A 21 -15.49 -14.42 -57.54
N CYS A 22 -15.37 -14.11 -56.25
CA CYS A 22 -15.61 -12.78 -55.73
C CYS A 22 -14.24 -12.16 -55.49
N ALA A 23 -14.01 -11.01 -56.14
CA ALA A 23 -12.81 -10.22 -56.00
C ALA A 23 -12.53 -9.97 -54.51
N ILE A 24 -11.34 -10.38 -54.07
CA ILE A 24 -10.76 -9.85 -52.84
C ILE A 24 -10.35 -8.42 -53.22
N GLU A 25 -11.14 -7.44 -52.83
CA GLU A 25 -10.61 -6.08 -52.71
C GLU A 25 -9.46 -6.19 -51.71
N SER A 26 -8.24 -5.96 -52.19
CA SER A 26 -7.09 -5.88 -51.32
C SER A 26 -7.30 -4.65 -50.45
N GLU A 27 -7.79 -4.85 -49.24
CA GLU A 27 -7.63 -3.85 -48.19
C GLU A 27 -6.12 -3.61 -48.11
N GLY A 28 -5.72 -2.37 -48.41
CA GLY A 28 -4.32 -1.97 -48.35
C GLY A 28 -3.75 -2.29 -46.97
N PRO A 29 -2.42 -2.40 -46.83
CA PRO A 29 -1.82 -2.70 -45.54
C PRO A 29 -2.33 -1.67 -44.54
N GLU A 30 -3.17 -2.11 -43.59
CA GLU A 30 -3.47 -1.27 -42.43
C GLU A 30 -2.12 -0.99 -41.79
N THR A 31 -1.73 0.29 -41.87
CA THR A 31 -0.63 0.79 -41.07
C THR A 31 -1.01 0.49 -39.64
N MET A 32 -0.43 -0.56 -39.06
CA MET A 32 -0.41 -0.78 -37.63
C MET A 32 0.14 0.53 -37.05
N GLY A 33 -0.76 1.40 -36.61
CA GLY A 33 -0.40 2.69 -36.06
C GLY A 33 0.63 2.40 -34.98
N ALA A 34 1.78 3.04 -35.07
CA ALA A 34 2.79 2.93 -34.03
C ALA A 34 2.09 3.25 -32.71
N VAL A 35 1.88 2.23 -31.88
CA VAL A 35 1.41 2.43 -30.51
C VAL A 35 2.43 3.36 -29.87
N SER A 36 2.01 4.61 -29.64
CA SER A 36 2.82 5.58 -28.92
C SER A 36 3.15 4.93 -27.58
N ALA A 37 4.39 4.49 -27.42
CA ALA A 37 4.89 4.09 -26.12
C ALA A 37 4.80 5.36 -25.27
N GLY A 38 3.86 5.41 -24.34
CA GLY A 38 3.64 6.56 -23.48
C GLY A 38 4.96 7.03 -22.84
N ASN A 39 5.01 8.29 -22.43
CA ASN A 39 6.22 8.88 -21.89
C ASN A 39 6.55 8.24 -20.52
N PRO A 40 7.68 7.52 -20.37
CA PRO A 40 8.02 6.84 -19.12
C PRO A 40 8.46 7.80 -18.00
N ILE A 41 8.76 9.07 -18.33
CA ILE A 41 9.14 10.09 -17.35
C ILE A 41 7.91 10.78 -16.78
N THR A 42 6.94 11.14 -17.63
CA THR A 42 5.73 11.85 -17.18
C THR A 42 4.56 10.92 -16.88
N GLY A 43 4.60 9.68 -17.38
CA GLY A 43 3.48 8.74 -17.35
C GLY A 43 2.40 9.01 -18.41
N GLU A 44 2.52 10.08 -19.20
CA GLU A 44 1.53 10.47 -20.20
C GLU A 44 1.38 9.40 -21.29
N GLY A 45 0.16 8.96 -21.57
CA GLY A 45 -0.12 7.90 -22.53
C GLY A 45 0.10 6.47 -22.02
N LEU A 46 0.48 6.28 -20.74
CA LEU A 46 0.51 4.96 -20.10
C LEU A 46 -0.82 4.67 -19.37
N PRO A 47 -1.27 3.39 -19.30
CA PRO A 47 -2.44 3.02 -18.51
C PRO A 47 -2.25 3.39 -17.03
N ASN A 48 -3.23 4.08 -16.44
CA ASN A 48 -3.28 4.31 -15.00
C ASN A 48 -4.22 3.28 -14.35
N PRO A 49 -3.71 2.28 -13.61
CA PRO A 49 -4.55 1.29 -12.93
C PRO A 49 -5.33 1.88 -11.72
N ALA A 50 -5.00 3.09 -11.27
CA ALA A 50 -5.66 3.80 -10.19
C ALA A 50 -6.08 5.22 -10.63
N PRO A 51 -7.06 5.35 -11.55
CA PRO A 51 -7.45 6.65 -12.12
C PRO A 51 -8.29 7.50 -11.15
N ASN A 52 -8.92 6.89 -10.16
CA ASN A 52 -9.75 7.57 -9.18
C ASN A 52 -8.88 7.94 -7.98
N VAL A 53 -8.70 9.24 -7.75
CA VAL A 53 -7.92 9.78 -6.65
C VAL A 53 -8.84 10.52 -5.68
N THR A 54 -8.82 10.14 -4.41
CA THR A 54 -9.45 10.91 -3.34
C THR A 54 -8.38 11.75 -2.65
N VAL A 55 -8.56 13.08 -2.68
CA VAL A 55 -7.65 14.03 -2.03
C VAL A 55 -8.13 14.27 -0.60
N ASN A 56 -7.19 14.44 0.34
CA ASN A 56 -7.47 14.69 1.77
C ASN A 56 -8.29 13.58 2.44
N TRP A 57 -7.98 12.33 2.11
CA TRP A 57 -8.76 11.17 2.53
C TRP A 57 -8.76 10.94 4.05
N GLY A 58 -7.66 11.19 4.78
CA GLY A 58 -7.59 11.01 6.23
C GLY A 58 -7.35 12.32 7.00
N THR A 59 -8.26 12.67 7.90
CA THR A 59 -8.10 13.82 8.82
C THR A 59 -7.68 13.32 10.19
N LEU A 60 -6.63 13.91 10.77
CA LEU A 60 -6.15 13.52 12.10
C LEU A 60 -7.03 14.14 13.21
N PRO A 61 -7.09 13.51 14.40
CA PRO A 61 -7.87 14.02 15.52
C PRO A 61 -7.41 15.41 15.98
N ASP A 62 -8.30 16.14 16.65
CA ASP A 62 -8.00 17.42 17.32
C ASP A 62 -7.40 18.52 16.41
N GLY A 63 -7.67 18.45 15.11
CA GLY A 63 -7.14 19.42 14.14
C GLY A 63 -5.63 19.31 13.90
N ARG A 64 -5.03 18.18 14.29
CA ARG A 64 -3.62 17.88 14.09
C ARG A 64 -3.25 17.89 12.61
N ALA A 65 -2.16 18.58 12.29
CA ALA A 65 -1.57 18.49 10.95
C ALA A 65 -0.72 17.23 10.81
N TRP A 66 -0.74 16.63 9.63
CA TRP A 66 0.11 15.50 9.29
C TRP A 66 1.59 15.88 9.37
N GLY A 67 2.38 15.09 10.10
CA GLY A 67 3.81 15.00 9.87
C GLY A 67 4.13 14.18 8.61
N SER A 68 5.40 14.07 8.28
CA SER A 68 5.88 13.19 7.21
C SER A 68 5.51 11.74 7.51
N THR A 69 4.86 11.09 6.55
CA THR A 69 4.64 9.64 6.46
C THR A 69 5.62 9.06 5.44
N ALA A 70 6.24 7.91 5.73
CA ALA A 70 7.03 7.18 4.74
C ALA A 70 6.51 5.76 4.47
N GLY A 71 5.45 5.32 5.16
CA GLY A 71 4.87 4.00 4.96
C GLY A 71 3.41 3.91 5.39
N ILE A 72 2.70 3.04 4.67
CA ILE A 72 1.38 2.52 5.03
C ILE A 72 1.41 1.00 4.86
N ASP A 73 0.49 0.29 5.50
CA ASP A 73 0.19 -1.10 5.18
C ASP A 73 -1.31 -1.36 5.26
N ILE A 74 -1.76 -2.46 4.66
CA ILE A 74 -3.16 -2.86 4.65
C ILE A 74 -3.34 -3.95 5.69
N ASP A 75 -4.28 -3.76 6.60
CA ASP A 75 -4.65 -4.77 7.58
C ASP A 75 -5.16 -6.03 6.86
N PRO A 76 -4.53 -7.20 7.05
CA PRO A 76 -4.95 -8.42 6.36
C PRO A 76 -6.26 -8.99 6.89
N ILE A 77 -6.77 -8.51 8.03
CA ILE A 77 -7.99 -9.01 8.68
C ILE A 77 -9.22 -8.30 8.12
N ASP A 78 -9.21 -6.97 8.07
CA ASP A 78 -10.37 -6.15 7.69
C ASP A 78 -10.13 -5.23 6.47
N GLY A 79 -8.89 -5.17 5.97
CA GLY A 79 -8.53 -4.34 4.81
C GLY A 79 -8.47 -2.85 5.10
N HIS A 80 -8.56 -2.43 6.37
CA HIS A 80 -8.33 -1.05 6.78
C HIS A 80 -6.86 -0.66 6.63
N ILE A 81 -6.59 0.64 6.63
CA ILE A 81 -5.25 1.15 6.34
C ILE A 81 -4.56 1.49 7.65
N TRP A 82 -3.37 0.93 7.85
CA TRP A 82 -2.45 1.36 8.89
C TRP A 82 -1.45 2.34 8.30
N ALA A 83 -1.24 3.44 8.99
CA ALA A 83 -0.21 4.42 8.64
C ALA A 83 0.44 4.92 9.92
N TYR A 84 1.59 5.56 9.76
CA TYR A 84 2.17 6.36 10.81
C TYR A 84 2.55 7.73 10.28
N GLU A 85 2.72 8.70 11.16
CA GLU A 85 3.40 9.95 10.85
C GLU A 85 4.50 10.25 11.88
N ARG A 86 5.32 11.26 11.60
CA ARG A 86 6.49 11.62 12.42
C ARG A 86 6.19 12.74 13.41
N CYS A 87 5.08 12.65 14.12
CA CYS A 87 4.65 13.57 15.16
C CYS A 87 4.67 15.06 14.74
N GLY A 88 4.14 15.36 13.54
CA GLY A 88 4.11 16.70 12.96
C GLY A 88 5.42 17.16 12.33
N ALA A 89 6.46 16.32 12.29
CA ALA A 89 7.72 16.67 11.66
C ALA A 89 7.60 16.76 10.14
N GLY A 90 7.95 17.91 9.55
CA GLY A 90 8.05 18.07 8.08
C GLY A 90 9.32 17.48 7.46
N ASN A 91 10.37 17.29 8.28
CA ASN A 91 11.67 16.73 7.88
C ASN A 91 11.99 15.48 8.73
N PHE A 92 13.04 14.75 8.35
CA PHE A 92 13.45 13.50 8.98
C PHE A 92 14.96 13.46 9.24
N GLY A 93 15.37 12.74 10.29
CA GLY A 93 16.77 12.54 10.65
C GLY A 93 17.04 12.80 12.12
N ALA A 94 18.22 12.43 12.59
CA ALA A 94 18.68 12.83 13.92
C ALA A 94 18.83 14.36 14.00
N GLY A 95 18.46 14.96 15.14
CA GLY A 95 18.60 16.40 15.38
C GLY A 95 17.57 17.30 14.69
N VAL A 96 16.52 16.73 14.08
CA VAL A 96 15.40 17.55 13.59
C VAL A 96 14.67 18.23 14.75
N PRO A 97 14.17 19.48 14.57
CA PRO A 97 13.59 20.26 15.66
C PRO A 97 12.23 19.73 16.15
N ILE A 98 11.53 18.93 15.35
CA ILE A 98 10.27 18.27 15.73
C ILE A 98 10.43 16.79 15.39
N ASN A 99 10.13 15.91 16.34
CA ASN A 99 10.09 14.46 16.18
C ASN A 99 9.17 13.86 17.27
N CYS A 100 9.04 12.53 17.31
CA CYS A 100 8.17 11.86 18.27
C CYS A 100 8.70 11.80 19.71
N ASP A 101 9.98 12.14 19.92
CA ASP A 101 10.55 12.24 21.26
C ASP A 101 10.20 13.58 21.92
N ASN A 102 10.25 14.68 21.16
CA ASN A 102 9.94 16.02 21.67
C ASN A 102 8.49 16.49 21.44
N ASN A 103 7.72 15.76 20.62
CA ASN A 103 6.28 15.92 20.48
C ASN A 103 5.60 14.54 20.63
N PRO A 104 5.34 14.07 21.87
CA PRO A 104 4.98 12.67 22.16
C PRO A 104 3.48 12.39 21.96
N VAL A 105 2.98 12.73 20.77
CA VAL A 105 1.64 12.39 20.32
C VAL A 105 1.63 10.99 19.70
N ASP A 106 0.49 10.31 19.73
CA ASP A 106 0.35 8.97 19.17
C ASP A 106 0.57 9.00 17.64
N PRO A 107 1.63 8.35 17.09
CA PRO A 107 1.98 8.49 15.68
C PRO A 107 1.40 7.40 14.79
N ILE A 108 0.89 6.30 15.34
CA ILE A 108 0.37 5.14 14.58
C ILE A 108 -1.14 5.25 14.51
N PHE A 109 -1.71 5.10 13.31
CA PHE A 109 -3.13 5.27 13.05
C PHE A 109 -3.69 4.10 12.25
N LYS A 110 -4.89 3.66 12.63
CA LYS A 110 -5.76 2.86 11.76
C LYS A 110 -6.83 3.75 11.15
N PHE A 111 -7.06 3.61 9.85
CA PHE A 111 -8.08 4.35 9.12
C PHE A 111 -9.09 3.42 8.47
N ASP A 112 -10.38 3.77 8.54
CA ASP A 112 -11.39 3.16 7.69
C ASP A 112 -11.03 3.43 6.23
N ARG A 113 -10.82 2.36 5.45
CA ARG A 113 -10.32 2.39 4.06
C ARG A 113 -11.21 3.17 3.06
N ASN A 114 -12.47 3.44 3.39
CA ASN A 114 -13.41 4.10 2.50
C ASN A 114 -13.61 5.56 2.90
N THR A 115 -13.75 5.83 4.20
CA THR A 115 -14.08 7.18 4.73
C THR A 115 -12.86 7.96 5.18
N GLY A 116 -11.78 7.26 5.55
CA GLY A 116 -10.59 7.82 6.18
C GLY A 116 -10.80 8.31 7.61
N GLU A 117 -11.85 7.83 8.27
CA GLU A 117 -12.07 7.99 9.71
C GLU A 117 -10.96 7.27 10.49
N VAL A 118 -10.47 7.90 11.56
CA VAL A 118 -9.50 7.28 12.47
C VAL A 118 -10.22 6.28 13.37
N LEU A 119 -9.84 5.02 13.25
CA LEU A 119 -10.40 3.91 14.03
C LEU A 119 -9.59 3.59 15.29
N ALA A 120 -8.27 3.85 15.23
CA ALA A 120 -7.36 3.67 16.36
C ALA A 120 -6.17 4.62 16.23
N ASN A 121 -5.60 5.05 17.37
CA ASN A 121 -4.38 5.84 17.42
C ASN A 121 -3.60 5.50 18.70
N PHE A 122 -2.31 5.18 18.57
CA PHE A 122 -1.43 4.79 19.70
C PHE A 122 0.06 4.98 19.37
N GLY A 123 0.94 4.62 20.32
CA GLY A 123 2.39 4.54 20.15
C GLY A 123 3.17 5.78 20.60
N GLY A 124 2.48 6.74 21.23
CA GLY A 124 3.07 7.97 21.75
C GLY A 124 4.20 7.72 22.74
N GLY A 125 5.28 8.47 22.59
CA GLY A 125 6.44 8.41 23.49
C GLY A 125 7.33 7.18 23.36
N VAL A 126 7.01 6.21 22.49
CA VAL A 126 7.82 4.99 22.29
C VAL A 126 9.02 5.24 21.36
N MET A 127 8.83 6.06 20.33
CA MET A 127 9.77 6.21 19.21
C MET A 127 10.28 7.64 19.08
N VAL A 128 11.40 7.81 18.40
CA VAL A 128 11.97 9.10 18.01
C VAL A 128 11.53 9.47 16.61
N THR A 129 11.76 8.62 15.61
CA THR A 129 11.36 8.86 14.22
C THR A 129 10.90 7.57 13.53
N PRO A 130 9.59 7.26 13.58
CA PRO A 130 9.06 6.08 12.89
C PRO A 130 9.30 6.13 11.36
N HIS A 131 9.52 4.95 10.77
CA HIS A 131 10.00 4.83 9.39
C HIS A 131 9.36 3.69 8.58
N GLY A 132 9.53 2.44 8.96
CA GLY A 132 8.88 1.30 8.31
C GLY A 132 7.62 0.93 9.08
N ILE A 133 6.57 0.47 8.38
CA ILE A 133 5.38 -0.12 9.01
C ILE A 133 5.01 -1.42 8.28
N HIS A 134 4.59 -2.42 9.04
CA HIS A 134 4.06 -3.68 8.51
C HIS A 134 3.00 -4.25 9.47
N VAL A 135 1.97 -4.90 8.94
CA VAL A 135 0.93 -5.57 9.72
C VAL A 135 1.04 -7.08 9.50
N ASP A 136 1.27 -7.83 10.58
CA ASP A 136 1.38 -9.28 10.47
C ASP A 136 0.00 -9.97 10.36
N THR A 137 0.00 -11.27 10.04
CA THR A 137 -1.23 -12.06 9.86
C THR A 137 -2.13 -12.17 11.10
N GLN A 138 -1.64 -11.76 12.28
CA GLN A 138 -2.42 -11.69 13.51
C GLN A 138 -2.94 -10.27 13.79
N GLY A 139 -2.71 -9.33 12.87
CA GLY A 139 -3.11 -7.92 13.01
C GLY A 139 -2.15 -7.08 13.84
N ASN A 140 -1.00 -7.62 14.26
CA ASN A 140 -0.05 -6.83 15.04
C ASN A 140 0.70 -5.86 14.14
N VAL A 141 0.91 -4.65 14.62
CA VAL A 141 1.55 -3.57 13.88
C VAL A 141 3.02 -3.49 14.26
N TRP A 142 3.89 -3.66 13.28
CA TRP A 142 5.33 -3.54 13.41
C TRP A 142 5.79 -2.20 12.87
N VAL A 143 6.58 -1.46 13.64
CA VAL A 143 7.11 -0.15 13.24
C VAL A 143 8.61 -0.09 13.51
N THR A 144 9.39 0.41 12.54
CA THR A 144 10.83 0.65 12.73
C THR A 144 11.09 2.10 13.12
N ASP A 145 12.02 2.30 14.05
CA ASP A 145 12.46 3.62 14.51
C ASP A 145 13.92 3.86 14.12
N PHE A 146 14.14 4.77 13.18
CA PHE A 146 15.44 4.84 12.51
C PHE A 146 16.46 5.74 13.20
N ALA A 147 16.03 6.70 14.03
CA ALA A 147 16.90 7.69 14.66
C ALA A 147 16.95 7.48 16.17
N GLY A 148 18.13 7.60 16.77
CA GLY A 148 18.30 7.67 18.22
C GLY A 148 18.06 9.09 18.76
N ASN A 149 17.68 9.20 20.03
CA ASN A 149 17.71 10.47 20.75
C ASN A 149 19.08 10.72 21.40
N VAL A 150 19.32 11.96 21.85
CA VAL A 150 20.62 12.40 22.40
C VAL A 150 20.96 11.65 23.68
N GLU A 151 19.94 11.29 24.45
CA GLU A 151 20.04 10.57 25.72
C GLU A 151 20.29 9.07 25.52
N GLU A 152 20.28 8.57 24.29
CA GLU A 152 20.43 7.15 23.94
C GLU A 152 19.41 6.25 24.67
N THR A 153 18.20 6.78 24.91
CA THR A 153 17.12 6.06 25.62
C THR A 153 16.03 5.54 24.70
N LYS A 154 16.01 5.97 23.43
CA LYS A 154 15.05 5.56 22.40
C LYS A 154 15.69 5.52 21.02
N GLY A 155 15.01 4.85 20.09
CA GLY A 155 15.45 4.76 18.71
C GLY A 155 16.34 3.57 18.39
N HIS A 156 16.61 3.39 17.10
CA HIS A 156 17.36 2.25 16.57
C HIS A 156 16.76 0.89 16.93
N GLN A 157 15.43 0.83 16.97
CA GLN A 157 14.67 -0.34 17.36
C GLN A 157 13.54 -0.65 16.38
N VAL A 158 12.99 -1.86 16.51
CA VAL A 158 11.73 -2.25 15.87
C VAL A 158 10.73 -2.58 16.96
N HIS A 159 9.55 -1.99 16.92
CA HIS A 159 8.49 -2.18 17.90
C HIS A 159 7.34 -2.97 17.31
N LYS A 160 6.78 -3.89 18.08
CA LYS A 160 5.56 -4.63 17.74
C LYS A 160 4.45 -4.21 18.69
N PHE A 161 3.32 -3.77 18.15
CA PHE A 161 2.12 -3.44 18.88
C PHE A 161 1.01 -4.45 18.60
N SER A 162 0.15 -4.71 19.59
CA SER A 162 -1.11 -5.41 19.37
C SER A 162 -2.05 -4.58 18.47
N PRO A 163 -3.11 -5.17 17.89
CA PRO A 163 -4.12 -4.40 17.15
C PRO A 163 -4.77 -3.29 17.99
N ASP A 164 -4.81 -3.46 19.31
CA ASP A 164 -5.37 -2.51 20.28
C ASP A 164 -4.34 -1.49 20.79
N GLY A 165 -3.09 -1.54 20.30
CA GLY A 165 -2.05 -0.56 20.59
C GLY A 165 -1.14 -0.87 21.77
N GLU A 166 -1.24 -2.05 22.38
CA GLU A 166 -0.31 -2.47 23.45
C GLU A 166 1.08 -2.78 22.86
N LEU A 167 2.15 -2.23 23.45
CA LEU A 167 3.52 -2.58 23.05
C LEU A 167 3.87 -4.00 23.52
N LEU A 168 3.95 -4.94 22.59
CA LEU A 168 4.20 -6.36 22.87
C LEU A 168 5.69 -6.71 22.95
N MET A 169 6.51 -6.10 22.08
CA MET A 169 7.96 -6.33 22.07
C MET A 169 8.72 -5.19 21.39
N SER A 170 10.00 -5.07 21.72
CA SER A 170 10.96 -4.23 21.01
C SER A 170 12.21 -5.04 20.67
N LEU A 171 12.69 -4.93 19.44
CA LEU A 171 13.91 -5.57 18.96
C LEU A 171 15.02 -4.53 18.82
N GLY A 172 16.24 -4.89 19.23
CA GLY A 172 17.37 -3.97 19.33
C GLY A 172 17.53 -3.37 20.73
N THR A 173 18.63 -2.67 20.95
CA THR A 173 18.89 -1.95 22.21
C THR A 173 18.57 -0.48 21.98
N ALA A 174 17.77 0.12 22.85
CA ALA A 174 17.34 1.50 22.71
C ALA A 174 18.53 2.45 22.58
N GLY A 175 18.47 3.37 21.61
CA GLY A 175 19.51 4.35 21.36
C GLY A 175 20.79 3.80 20.73
N GLN A 176 20.92 2.48 20.52
CA GLN A 176 22.15 1.87 20.02
C GLN A 176 22.00 1.49 18.54
N PRO A 177 22.68 2.20 17.61
CA PRO A 177 22.65 1.86 16.20
C PRO A 177 23.35 0.52 15.93
N GLY A 178 22.98 -0.14 14.83
CA GLY A 178 23.69 -1.33 14.35
C GLY A 178 25.14 -1.02 13.99
N SER A 179 26.02 -2.03 14.02
CA SER A 179 27.46 -1.89 13.80
C SER A 179 27.89 -1.59 12.35
N GLY A 180 26.97 -1.18 11.48
CA GLY A 180 27.21 -0.94 10.05
C GLY A 180 27.58 -2.22 9.26
N PRO A 181 27.63 -2.13 7.92
CA PRO A 181 28.27 -3.14 7.08
C PRO A 181 29.81 -3.07 7.12
#